data_AF-A0A661QIF7-F1
#
_entry.id   AF-A0A661QIF7-F1
#
_cell.length_a   1.000
_cell.length_b   1.000
_cell.length_c   1.000
_cell.angle_alpha   90.00
_cell.angle_beta   90.00
_cell.angle_gamma   90.00
#
_symmetry.space_group_name_H-M   'P 1'
#
loop_
_entity.id
_entity.type
_entity.pdbx_description
1 polymer ?
#
loop_
_entity_poly.entity_id
_entity_poly.type
_entity_poly.pdbx_seq_one_letter_code
_entity_poly.pdbx_strand_id
1 'polypeptide(L)'
;MKTVWKLQDAKSRFSRVVKDALTIGPQYITRRGVEAVVVVSQREYEELISNKLDFKEFLLNCPKMDQDFEIERNKDYPRSIEL
;
A
#
# COMPACT_ATOMS: atom_id res chain seq x y z
N MET A 1 -15.71 -5.07 -7.07
CA MET A 1 -16.55 -6.10 -6.42
C MET A 1 -15.63 -7.04 -5.67
N LYS A 2 -15.91 -7.35 -4.40
CA LYS A 2 -15.12 -8.28 -3.57
C LYS A 2 -15.33 -9.71 -4.08
N THR A 3 -14.28 -10.40 -4.55
CA THR A 3 -14.41 -11.79 -5.00
C THR A 3 -14.36 -12.73 -3.80
N VAL A 4 -15.48 -13.39 -3.52
CA VAL A 4 -15.66 -14.25 -2.34
C VAL A 4 -15.87 -15.69 -2.78
N TRP A 5 -15.08 -16.60 -2.21
CA TRP A 5 -15.11 -18.02 -2.47
C TRP A 5 -15.60 -18.76 -1.23
N LYS A 6 -16.41 -19.81 -1.40
CA LYS A 6 -16.56 -20.83 -0.35
C LYS A 6 -15.31 -21.70 -0.35
N LEU A 7 -14.88 -22.18 0.82
CA LEU A 7 -13.67 -22.99 0.96
C LEU A 7 -13.65 -24.21 0.01
N GLN A 8 -14.80 -24.86 -0.20
CA GLN A 8 -14.92 -25.99 -1.13
C GLN A 8 -14.65 -25.58 -2.60
N ASP A 9 -15.16 -24.42 -3.01
CA ASP A 9 -15.01 -23.92 -4.38
C ASP A 9 -13.56 -23.48 -4.60
N ALA A 10 -12.98 -22.79 -3.62
CA ALA A 10 -11.56 -22.41 -3.62
C ALA A 10 -10.64 -23.63 -3.72
N LYS A 11 -10.93 -24.71 -2.98
CA LYS A 11 -10.16 -25.97 -3.06
C LYS A 11 -10.22 -26.58 -4.46
N SER A 12 -11.40 -26.63 -5.07
CA SER A 12 -11.57 -27.19 -6.41
C SER A 12 -10.95 -26.36 -7.54
N ARG A 13 -10.78 -25.05 -7.32
CA ARG A 13 -10.32 -24.08 -8.32
C ARG A 13 -9.10 -23.30 -7.84
N PHE A 14 -8.24 -23.95 -7.05
CA PHE A 14 -7.15 -23.25 -6.36
C PHE A 14 -6.20 -22.53 -7.33
N SER A 15 -5.88 -23.14 -8.48
CA SER A 15 -5.06 -22.49 -9.51
C SER A 15 -5.68 -21.19 -10.05
N ARG A 16 -7.02 -21.12 -10.15
CA ARG A 16 -7.72 -19.90 -10.54
C ARG A 16 -7.70 -18.87 -9.41
N VAL A 17 -7.91 -19.28 -8.16
CA VAL A 17 -7.79 -18.38 -7.00
C VAL A 17 -6.41 -17.73 -6.97
N VAL A 18 -5.34 -18.52 -7.19
CA VAL A 18 -3.97 -18.00 -7.25
C VAL A 18 -3.79 -17.04 -8.43
N LYS A 19 -4.27 -17.40 -9.63
CA LYS A 19 -4.19 -16.52 -10.80
C LYS A 19 -4.91 -15.19 -10.54
N ASP A 20 -6.13 -15.24 -10.01
CA ASP A 20 -6.93 -14.06 -9.71
C ASP A 20 -6.27 -13.21 -8.59
N ALA A 21 -5.63 -13.84 -7.60
CA ALA A 21 -4.82 -13.16 -6.59
C ALA A 21 -3.61 -12.41 -7.16
N LEU A 22 -3.02 -12.92 -8.25
CA LEU A 22 -1.88 -12.31 -8.92
C LEU A 22 -2.28 -11.19 -9.89
N THR A 23 -3.43 -11.31 -10.57
CA THR A 23 -3.80 -10.39 -11.68
C THR A 23 -4.93 -9.42 -11.34
N ILE A 24 -5.84 -9.79 -10.45
CA ILE A 24 -7.03 -8.99 -10.12
C ILE A 24 -6.88 -8.39 -8.71
N GLY A 25 -6.25 -9.11 -7.79
CA GLY A 25 -6.02 -8.67 -6.41
C GLY A 25 -6.63 -9.63 -5.38
N PRO A 26 -6.84 -9.20 -4.13
CA PRO A 26 -7.17 -10.07 -3.00
C PRO A 26 -8.40 -10.98 -3.21
N GLN A 27 -8.25 -12.27 -2.91
CA GLN A 27 -9.32 -13.27 -3.00
C GLN A 27 -9.77 -13.70 -1.61
N TYR A 28 -11.05 -13.54 -1.31
CA TYR A 28 -11.59 -13.81 0.03
C TYR A 28 -12.17 -15.21 0.10
N ILE A 29 -11.84 -15.98 1.14
CA ILE A 29 -12.34 -17.33 1.34
C ILE A 29 -13.16 -17.39 2.63
N THR A 30 -14.36 -17.97 2.51
CA THR A 30 -15.28 -18.22 3.62
C THR A 30 -15.30 -19.69 4.00
N ARG A 31 -15.39 -19.98 5.29
CA ARG A 31 -15.62 -21.33 5.83
C ARG A 31 -16.94 -21.33 6.57
N ARG A 32 -17.89 -22.16 6.13
CA ARG A 32 -19.25 -22.23 6.70
C ARG A 32 -19.96 -20.86 6.72
N GLY A 33 -19.76 -20.06 5.67
CA GLY A 33 -20.38 -18.73 5.53
C GLY A 33 -19.70 -17.60 6.30
N VAL A 34 -18.66 -17.89 7.08
CA VAL A 34 -17.87 -16.88 7.82
C VAL A 34 -16.58 -16.58 7.09
N GLU A 35 -16.17 -15.32 7.03
CA GLU A 35 -14.88 -14.90 6.49
C GLU A 35 -13.74 -15.58 7.27
N ALA A 36 -12.86 -16.29 6.56
CA ALA A 36 -11.86 -17.15 7.20
C ALA A 36 -10.42 -16.75 6.84
N VAL A 37 -10.14 -16.57 5.55
CA VAL A 37 -8.79 -16.18 5.07
C VAL A 37 -8.88 -15.31 3.81
N VAL A 38 -7.81 -14.58 3.53
CA VAL A 38 -7.63 -13.83 2.28
C VAL A 38 -6.35 -14.32 1.61
N VAL A 39 -6.41 -14.59 0.31
CA VAL A 39 -5.25 -14.94 -0.52
C VAL A 39 -4.84 -13.71 -1.29
N VAL A 40 -3.59 -13.30 -1.12
CA VAL A 40 -2.96 -12.17 -1.80
C VAL A 40 -1.66 -12.62 -2.46
N SER A 41 -1.15 -11.83 -3.40
CA SER A 41 0.18 -12.08 -3.97
C SER A 41 1.27 -11.89 -2.92
N GLN A 42 2.41 -12.58 -3.07
CA GLN A 42 3.56 -12.41 -2.20
C GLN A 42 4.02 -10.95 -2.13
N ARG A 43 4.09 -10.27 -3.28
CA ARG A 43 4.48 -8.86 -3.37
C ARG A 43 3.54 -7.95 -2.58
N GLU A 44 2.23 -8.15 -2.72
CA GLU A 44 1.23 -7.36 -2.00
C GLU A 44 1.29 -7.62 -0.49
N TYR A 45 1.52 -8.87 -0.09
CA TYR A 45 1.76 -9.20 1.31
C TYR A 45 3.01 -8.50 1.87
N GLU A 46 4.13 -8.56 1.14
CA GLU A 46 5.38 -7.87 1.51
C GLU A 46 5.19 -6.36 1.62
N GLU A 47 4.46 -5.74 0.69
CA GLU A 47 4.13 -4.31 0.76
C GLU A 47 3.26 -3.97 1.99
N LEU A 48 2.28 -4.83 2.33
CA LEU A 48 1.41 -4.66 3.50
C LEU A 48 2.16 -4.77 4.82
N ILE A 49 3.11 -5.71 4.93
CA ILE A 49 3.91 -5.90 6.15
C ILE A 49 5.18 -5.06 6.17
N SER A 50 5.53 -4.40 5.06
CA SER A 50 6.69 -3.53 5.03
C SER A 50 6.49 -2.42 6.05
N ASN A 51 7.41 -2.32 7.02
CA ASN A 51 7.48 -1.23 7.99
C ASN A 51 7.91 0.06 7.29
N LYS A 52 7.11 0.51 6.32
CA LYS A 52 7.25 1.85 5.77
C LYS A 52 6.91 2.80 6.91
N LEU A 53 7.82 3.74 7.13
CA LEU A 53 7.56 4.88 8.00
C LEU A 53 6.22 5.48 7.61
N ASP A 54 5.39 5.82 8.60
CA ASP A 54 4.22 6.64 8.31
C ASP A 54 4.69 7.90 7.60
N PHE A 55 3.84 8.47 6.73
CA PHE A 55 4.23 9.64 5.93
C PHE A 55 4.77 10.78 6.81
N LYS A 56 4.19 10.96 8.00
CA LYS A 56 4.69 11.89 9.01
C LYS A 56 6.11 11.54 9.49
N GLU A 57 6.35 10.29 9.84
CA GLU A 57 7.67 9.84 10.31
C GLU A 57 8.72 9.93 9.20
N PHE A 58 8.35 9.62 7.96
CA PHE A 58 9.22 9.80 6.81
C PHE A 58 9.67 11.26 6.66
N LEU A 59 8.72 12.21 6.71
CA LEU A 59 9.04 13.64 6.65
C LEU A 59 9.91 14.10 7.83
N LEU A 60 9.66 13.54 9.02
CA LEU A 60 10.44 13.87 10.22
C LEU A 60 11.84 13.25 10.23
N ASN A 61 12.09 12.18 9.48
CA ASN A 61 13.40 11.55 9.33
C ASN A 61 14.32 12.26 8.32
N CYS A 62 13.90 13.39 7.73
CA CYS A 62 14.79 14.19 6.91
C CYS A 62 16.03 14.65 7.72
N PRO A 63 17.19 14.82 7.06
CA PRO A 63 18.36 15.42 7.68
C PRO A 63 17.97 16.72 8.38
N LYS A 64 18.15 16.76 9.70
CA LYS A 64 17.92 17.97 10.47
C LYS A 64 19.06 18.92 10.18
N MET A 65 18.72 20.16 9.88
CA MET A 65 19.70 21.23 9.84
C MET A 65 20.19 21.49 11.27
N ASP A 66 21.45 21.86 11.40
CA ASP A 66 22.04 22.22 12.70
C ASP A 66 21.21 23.33 13.36
N GLN A 67 21.20 23.37 14.70
CA GLN A 67 20.40 24.37 15.44
C GLN A 67 20.78 25.81 15.09
N ASP A 68 22.00 26.01 14.58
CA ASP A 68 22.53 27.31 14.18
C ASP A 68 22.27 27.64 12.69
N PHE A 69 21.50 26.82 11.98
CA PHE A 69 21.15 27.07 10.58
C PHE A 69 20.02 28.12 10.48
N GLU A 70 20.40 29.36 10.20
CA GLU A 70 19.48 30.46 9.99
C GLU A 70 18.92 30.43 8.55
N ILE A 71 17.60 30.26 8.42
CA ILE A 71 16.90 30.37 7.13
C ILE A 71 16.32 31.78 7.04
N GLU A 72 16.85 32.60 6.15
CA GLU A 72 16.21 33.85 5.78
C GLU A 72 15.19 33.64 4.67
N ARG A 73 13.97 34.15 4.88
CA ARG A 73 12.95 34.15 3.84
C ARG A 73 13.40 35.07 2.71
N ASN A 74 13.63 34.49 1.53
CA ASN A 74 13.86 35.29 0.32
C ASN A 74 12.63 36.19 0.05
N LYS A 75 12.88 37.50 -0.06
CA LYS A 75 11.88 38.55 -0.31
C LYS A 75 11.81 38.97 -1.78
N ASP A 76 12.58 38.33 -2.65
CA ASP A 76 12.59 38.60 -4.09
C ASP A 76 11.22 38.37 -4.70
N TYR A 77 10.90 39.19 -5.70
CA TYR A 77 9.72 38.97 -6.51
C TYR A 77 9.90 37.73 -7.38
N PRO A 78 8.83 36.95 -7.62
CA PRO A 78 8.88 35.85 -8.55
C PRO A 78 9.28 36.36 -9.94
N ARG A 79 9.95 35.50 -10.71
CA ARG A 79 10.31 35.82 -12.09
C ARG A 79 9.04 36.15 -12.89
N SER A 80 9.10 37.17 -13.74
CA SER A 80 8.05 37.45 -14.71
C SER A 80 7.87 36.26 -15.64
N ILE A 81 6.63 35.79 -15.77
CA ILE A 81 6.24 34.70 -16.66
C ILE A 81 5.19 35.29 -17.62
N GLU A 82 5.40 35.15 -18.92
CA GLU A 82 4.35 35.42 -19.90
C GLU A 82 3.38 34.24 -19.90
N LEU A 83 2.09 34.53 -19.68
CA LEU A 83 0.99 33.55 -19.67
C LEU A 83 0.36 33.42 -21.05
#